data_AF-A0A1G9Q201-F1
#
_entry.id   AF-A0A1G9Q201-F1
#
_cell.length_a   1.000
_cell.length_b   1.000
_cell.length_c   1.000
_cell.angle_alpha   90.00
_cell.angle_beta   90.00
_cell.angle_gamma   90.00
#
_symmetry.space_group_name_H-M   'P 1'
#
loop_
_entity.id
_entity.type
_entity.pdbx_description
1 polymer ?
#
loop_
_entity_poly.entity_id
_entity_poly.type
_entity_poly.pdbx_seq_one_letter_code
_entity_poly.pdbx_strand_id
1 'polypeptide(L)' 'MNVSRCDLLRWQFDFTWSLFDYHLERLQPADFLWEPAALCWTVRPDATGTWVPDWAETELDPVPVPTIGWLSWHIGW' A
#
# COMPACT_ATOMS: atom_id res chain seq x y z
N MET A 1 -15.84 8.92 34.69
CA MET A 1 -16.56 9.26 33.45
C MET A 1 -16.50 8.01 32.56
N ASN A 2 -17.63 7.42 32.17
CA ASN A 2 -17.63 6.23 31.31
C ASN A 2 -17.58 6.71 29.85
N VAL A 3 -16.53 6.35 29.11
CA VAL A 3 -16.36 6.76 27.71
C VAL A 3 -17.31 5.92 26.84
N SER A 4 -18.08 6.56 25.96
CA SER A 4 -18.95 5.80 25.07
C SER A 4 -18.11 4.97 24.09
N ARG A 5 -18.67 3.86 23.59
CA ARG A 5 -17.99 3.05 22.56
C ARG A 5 -17.68 3.86 21.30
N CYS A 6 -18.55 4.82 20.95
CA CYS A 6 -18.33 5.71 19.81
C CYS A 6 -17.16 6.66 20.05
N ASP A 7 -17.03 7.23 21.24
CA ASP A 7 -15.92 8.12 21.58
C ASP A 7 -14.59 7.37 21.59
N LEU A 8 -14.59 6.12 22.08
CA LEU A 8 -13.42 5.25 22.01
C LEU A 8 -12.99 4.97 20.56
N LEU A 9 -13.94 4.59 19.69
CA LEU A 9 -13.63 4.31 18.28
C LEU A 9 -13.14 5.56 17.54
N ARG A 10 -13.73 6.73 17.82
CA ARG A 10 -13.27 8.00 17.23
C ARG A 10 -11.84 8.30 17.65
N TRP A 11 -11.53 8.19 18.94
CA TRP A 11 -10.17 8.41 19.42
C TRP A 11 -9.16 7.41 18.82
N GLN A 12 -9.52 6.13 18.70
CA GLN A 12 -8.67 5.12 18.07
C GLN A 12 -8.40 5.44 16.59
N PHE A 13 -9.42 5.91 15.88
CA PHE A 13 -9.29 6.38 14.51
C PHE A 13 -8.35 7.59 14.42
N ASP A 14 -8.59 8.62 15.22
CA ASP A 14 -7.77 9.85 15.23
C ASP A 14 -6.29 9.54 15.53
N PHE A 15 -6.04 8.61 16.46
CA PHE A 15 -4.68 8.16 16.77
C PHE A 15 -4.03 7.41 15.60
N THR A 16 -4.74 6.45 15.00
CA THR A 16 -4.24 5.68 13.85
C THR A 16 -3.98 6.60 12.65
N TRP A 17 -4.87 7.57 12.43
CA TRP A 17 -4.74 8.55 11.36
C TRP A 17 -3.52 9.46 11.57
N SER A 18 -3.27 9.90 12.81
CA SER A 18 -2.09 10.70 13.13
C SER A 18 -0.77 9.94 12.85
N LEU A 19 -0.73 8.64 13.14
CA LEU A 19 0.42 7.81 12.79
C LEU A 19 0.54 7.61 11.27
N PHE A 20 -0.59 7.40 10.58
CA PHE A 20 -0.61 7.32 9.13
C PHE A 20 -0.04 8.58 8.49
N ASP A 21 -0.52 9.77 8.85
CA ASP A 21 -0.02 11.05 8.31
C ASP A 21 1.48 11.20 8.58
N TYR A 22 1.94 10.89 9.81
CA TYR A 22 3.35 10.96 10.16
C TYR A 22 4.23 10.07 9.26
N HIS A 23 3.79 8.84 8.96
CA HIS A 23 4.53 7.92 8.11
C HIS A 23 4.41 8.27 6.62
N LEU A 24 3.22 8.69 6.18
CA LEU A 24 2.93 9.02 4.80
C LEU A 24 3.85 10.14 4.28
N GLU A 25 4.02 11.20 5.06
CA GLU A 25 4.89 12.34 4.71
C GLU A 25 6.38 11.97 4.54
N ARG A 26 6.78 10.79 5.03
CA ARG A 26 8.18 10.33 5.04
C ARG A 26 8.48 9.31 3.96
N LEU A 27 7.48 8.77 3.28
CA LEU A 27 7.68 7.77 2.23
C LEU A 27 8.57 8.34 1.11
N GLN A 28 9.57 7.56 0.75
CA GLN A 28 10.42 7.80 -0.41
C GLN A 28 10.02 6.86 -1.55
N PRO A 29 10.33 7.18 -2.82
CA PRO A 29 9.97 6.32 -3.95
C PRO A 29 10.43 4.86 -3.82
N ALA A 30 11.55 4.60 -3.15
CA ALA A 30 12.04 3.25 -2.91
C ALA A 30 11.14 2.44 -1.96
N ASP A 31 10.47 3.09 -1.00
CA ASP A 31 9.57 2.42 -0.05
C ASP A 31 8.34 1.83 -0.75
N PHE A 32 7.96 2.37 -1.91
CA PHE A 32 6.85 1.86 -2.71
C PHE A 32 7.14 0.49 -3.30
N LEU A 33 8.42 0.11 -3.40
CA LEU A 33 8.87 -1.16 -3.96
C LEU A 33 9.20 -2.20 -2.88
N TRP A 34 8.94 -1.89 -1.60
CA TRP A 34 9.14 -2.86 -0.53
C TRP A 34 8.21 -4.07 -0.73
N GLU A 35 8.81 -5.27 -0.74
CA GLU A 35 8.10 -6.53 -0.96
C GLU A 35 7.68 -7.13 0.41
N PRO A 36 6.38 -7.12 0.76
CA PRO A 36 5.88 -7.64 2.04
C PRO A 36 5.91 -9.16 2.16
N ALA A 37 6.06 -9.87 1.04
CA ALA A 37 6.08 -11.33 0.96
C ALA A 37 7.03 -11.80 -0.16
N ALA A 38 7.35 -13.08 -0.18
CA ALA A 38 8.19 -13.65 -1.25
C ALA A 38 7.49 -13.66 -2.63
N LEU A 39 6.15 -13.74 -2.64
CA LEU A 39 5.35 -13.65 -3.85
C LEU A 39 4.58 -12.33 -3.84
N CYS A 40 5.05 -11.39 -4.64
CA CYS A 40 4.50 -10.04 -4.72
C CYS A 40 4.19 -9.59 -6.14
N TRP A 41 3.23 -8.67 -6.23
CA TRP A 41 3.04 -7.84 -7.41
C TRP A 41 3.61 -6.45 -7.16
N THR A 42 4.47 -5.99 -8.06
CA THR A 42 5.11 -4.68 -7.99
C THR A 42 5.10 -3.98 -9.34
N VAL A 43 5.65 -2.77 -9.40
CA VAL A 43 5.95 -2.07 -10.65
C VAL A 43 7.45 -2.11 -10.88
N ARG A 44 7.87 -2.28 -12.13
CA ARG A 44 9.29 -2.30 -12.52
C ARG A 44 9.50 -1.42 -13.76
N PRO A 45 10.62 -0.69 -13.85
CA PRO A 45 10.92 0.06 -15.04
C PRO A 45 11.26 -0.91 -16.18
N ASP A 46 10.70 -0.66 -17.36
CA ASP A 46 11.09 -1.35 -18.58
C ASP A 46 12.41 -0.78 -19.15
N ALA A 47 12.84 -1.27 -20.32
CA ALA A 47 14.05 -0.81 -21.00
C ALA A 47 14.03 0.68 -21.39
N THR A 48 12.85 1.30 -21.42
CA THR A 48 12.65 2.74 -21.71
C THR A 48 12.56 3.60 -20.46
N GLY A 49 12.57 2.98 -19.26
CA GLY A 49 12.37 3.66 -17.98
C GLY A 49 10.89 3.89 -17.62
N THR A 50 9.95 3.33 -18.39
CA THR A 50 8.52 3.40 -18.10
C THR A 50 8.19 2.37 -17.02
N TRP A 51 7.46 2.78 -15.98
CA TRP A 51 7.01 1.87 -14.92
C TRP A 51 5.87 1.00 -15.41
N VAL A 52 6.08 -0.30 -15.42
CA VAL A 52 5.12 -1.32 -15.85
C VAL A 52 4.76 -2.18 -14.63
N PRO A 53 3.47 -2.41 -14.34
CA PRO A 53 3.06 -3.31 -13.27
C PRO A 53 3.29 -4.77 -13.67
N ASP A 54 3.59 -5.61 -12.68
CA ASP A 54 3.38 -7.04 -12.79
C ASP A 54 1.88 -7.27 -13.07
N TRP A 55 1.58 -8.06 -14.10
CA TRP A 55 0.21 -8.31 -14.56
C TRP A 55 0.06 -9.75 -15.04
N ALA A 56 -1.10 -10.34 -14.80
CA ALA A 56 -1.47 -11.63 -15.35
C ALA A 56 -2.92 -11.58 -15.86
N GLU A 57 -3.17 -12.13 -17.06
CA GLU A 57 -4.53 -12.24 -17.61
C GLU A 57 -5.37 -13.30 -16.87
N THR A 58 -4.71 -14.23 -16.19
CA THR A 58 -5.34 -15.30 -15.42
C THR A 58 -5.04 -15.13 -13.94
N GLU A 59 -5.99 -15.54 -13.10
CA GLU A 59 -5.79 -15.54 -11.66
C GLU A 59 -4.70 -16.53 -11.27
N LEU A 60 -3.77 -16.07 -10.44
CA LEU A 60 -2.67 -16.88 -9.92
C LEU A 60 -3.06 -17.51 -8.59
N ASP A 61 -2.67 -18.77 -8.37
CA ASP A 61 -2.82 -19.47 -7.09
C ASP A 61 -1.43 -19.91 -6.58
N PRO A 62 -0.92 -19.31 -5.48
CA PRO A 62 -1.57 -18.28 -4.65
C PRO A 62 -1.52 -16.88 -5.29
N VAL A 63 -2.46 -16.02 -4.89
CA VAL A 63 -2.49 -14.61 -5.33
C VAL A 63 -1.30 -13.84 -4.74
N PRO A 64 -0.49 -13.14 -5.56
CA PRO A 64 0.62 -12.35 -5.07
C PRO A 64 0.19 -11.16 -4.20
N VAL A 65 0.97 -10.85 -3.17
CA VAL A 65 0.69 -9.69 -2.29
C VAL A 65 1.10 -8.41 -3.01
N PRO A 66 0.22 -7.41 -3.18
CA PRO A 66 0.58 -6.19 -3.87
C PRO A 66 1.49 -5.31 -3.01
N THR A 67 2.50 -4.72 -3.62
CA THR A 67 3.30 -3.64 -3.03
C THR A 67 2.52 -2.31 -3.04
N ILE A 68 2.99 -1.32 -2.27
CA ILE A 68 2.42 0.04 -2.29
C ILE A 68 2.50 0.63 -3.70
N GLY A 69 3.60 0.37 -4.43
CA GLY A 69 3.80 0.82 -5.80
C GLY A 69 2.76 0.23 -6.76
N TRP A 70 2.48 -1.07 -6.66
CA TRP A 70 1.45 -1.71 -7.48
C TRP A 70 0.06 -1.15 -7.19
N LEU A 71 -0.32 -1.01 -5.91
CA LEU A 71 -1.61 -0.42 -5.53
C LEU A 71 -1.75 1.02 -6.03
N SER A 72 -0.70 1.82 -5.88
CA SER A 72 -0.70 3.23 -6.29
C SER A 72 -0.85 3.38 -7.80
N TRP A 73 -0.16 2.53 -8.58
CA TRP A 73 -0.33 2.48 -10.04
C TRP A 73 -1.78 2.09 -10.40
N HIS A 74 -2.33 1.07 -9.74
CA HIS A 74 -3.67 0.55 -10.04
C HIS A 74 -4.79 1.53 -9.70
N ILE A 75 -4.59 2.42 -8.72
CA ILE A 75 -5.54 3.49 -8.38
C ILE A 75 -5.45 4.65 -9.39
N GLY A 76 -4.26 4.93 -9.91
CA GLY A 76 -4.00 6.04 -10.83
C GLY A 76 -4.25 5.74 -12.31
N TRP A 77 -4.33 4.46 -12.68
CA TRP A 77 -4.71 3.99 -14.01
C TRP A 77 -6.22 4.13 -14.25
#